data_AF-A0A7S0JHK2-F1
#
_entry.id   AF-A0A7S0JHK2-F1
#
_cell.length_a   1.000
_cell.length_b   1.000
_cell.length_c   1.000
_cell.angle_alpha   90.00
_cell.angle_beta   90.00
_cell.angle_gamma   90.00
#
_symmetry.space_group_name_H-M   'P 1'
#
loop_
_entity.id
_entity.type
_entity.pdbx_description
1 polymer ?
#
loop_
_entity_poly.entity_id
_entity_poly.type
_entity_poly.pdbx_seq_one_letter_code
_entity_poly.pdbx_strand_id
1 'polypeptide(L)'
;SPISRPYLAYISPISLGHAPPAQLTGAGRYGSCCVEMDIWEANRRATAFTPHSCNVTEATRCEGTACGDDAAGERFEGVCDKNGCDFQPYRLGDTSFYGAGAGFAIDTTQKVTVVTQFLTHDGTDDGDLVEIRRLYKQAGRLVANPAVEVVGGGRHDSITSGFCAATAALFDDGTNYLAKGGFASMDDAHSKGMVPAMNHTYDSGHE
;
A
#
# COMPACT_ATOMS: atom_id res chain seq x y z
N SER A 1 27.75 -4.84 -18.07
CA SER A 1 26.38 -4.80 -17.52
C SER A 1 25.72 -6.16 -17.69
N PRO A 2 25.60 -7.00 -16.65
CA PRO A 2 24.86 -8.24 -16.78
C PRO A 2 23.40 -8.00 -16.40
N ILE A 3 22.53 -8.20 -17.38
CA ILE A 3 21.09 -8.29 -17.23
C ILE A 3 20.81 -9.60 -16.47
N SER A 4 20.39 -9.51 -15.20
CA SER A 4 19.87 -10.65 -14.45
C SER A 4 18.40 -10.88 -14.80
N ARG A 5 18.09 -12.14 -15.09
CA ARG A 5 16.81 -12.67 -15.57
C ARG A 5 15.68 -12.48 -14.54
N PRO A 6 14.41 -12.32 -14.96
CA PRO A 6 13.30 -12.28 -14.03
C PRO A 6 13.09 -13.67 -13.42
N TYR A 7 13.18 -13.78 -12.10
CA TYR A 7 12.65 -14.91 -11.36
C TYR A 7 11.15 -14.72 -11.21
N LEU A 8 10.38 -15.64 -11.78
CA LEU A 8 8.96 -15.79 -11.50
C LEU A 8 8.86 -16.38 -10.08
N ALA A 9 8.48 -15.57 -9.09
CA ALA A 9 8.22 -16.07 -7.75
C ALA A 9 6.82 -16.69 -7.71
N TYR A 10 6.75 -18.02 -7.82
CA TYR A 10 5.57 -18.78 -7.42
C TYR A 10 5.70 -19.03 -5.91
N ILE A 11 4.96 -18.28 -5.10
CA ILE A 11 4.94 -18.49 -3.64
C ILE A 11 3.94 -19.62 -3.36
N SER A 12 4.45 -20.83 -3.14
CA SER A 12 3.66 -21.91 -2.54
C SER A 12 3.49 -21.66 -1.04
N PRO A 13 2.32 -21.94 -0.44
CA PRO A 13 2.13 -21.82 1.01
C PRO A 13 3.05 -22.81 1.76
N ILE A 14 3.72 -22.31 2.80
CA ILE A 14 4.45 -23.13 3.76
C ILE A 14 3.41 -23.81 4.67
N SER A 15 2.95 -25.00 4.28
CA SER A 15 2.06 -25.81 5.09
C SER A 15 2.85 -26.76 6.01
N LEU A 16 2.71 -26.54 7.32
CA LEU A 16 2.74 -27.61 8.32
C LEU A 16 1.31 -27.75 8.88
N GLY A 17 0.39 -28.19 8.03
CA GLY A 17 -1.02 -28.40 8.37
C GLY A 17 -1.87 -28.72 7.13
N HIS A 18 -2.42 -29.93 7.06
CA HIS A 18 -3.17 -30.46 5.92
C HIS A 18 -4.40 -29.58 5.62
N ALA A 19 -4.46 -28.96 4.44
CA ALA A 19 -5.67 -28.29 3.94
C ALA A 19 -6.49 -29.28 3.07
N PRO A 20 -7.83 -29.34 3.22
CA PRO A 20 -8.68 -30.20 2.41
C PRO A 20 -8.68 -29.77 0.92
N PRO A 21 -8.95 -30.69 -0.03
CA PRO A 21 -8.74 -30.49 -1.47
C PRO A 21 -9.61 -29.41 -2.14
N ALA A 22 -10.46 -28.70 -1.39
CA ALA A 22 -11.28 -27.60 -1.88
C ALA A 22 -10.73 -26.20 -1.53
N GLN A 23 -9.66 -26.11 -0.74
CA GLN A 23 -9.06 -24.85 -0.32
C GLN A 23 -7.61 -24.78 -0.81
N LEU A 24 -7.34 -23.93 -1.80
CA LEU A 24 -6.00 -23.73 -2.36
C LEU A 24 -5.10 -22.86 -1.45
N THR A 25 -5.63 -22.41 -0.31
CA THR A 25 -4.96 -21.56 0.67
C THR A 25 -5.10 -22.16 2.08
N GLY A 26 -4.18 -21.84 2.97
CA GLY A 26 -4.22 -22.24 4.38
C GLY A 26 -3.28 -21.37 5.20
N ALA A 27 -3.62 -21.16 6.47
CA ALA A 27 -2.77 -20.45 7.42
C ALA A 27 -1.85 -21.44 8.16
N GLY A 28 -0.54 -21.17 8.15
CA GLY A 28 0.45 -21.92 8.90
C GLY A 28 0.76 -21.28 10.26
N ARG A 29 1.62 -21.93 11.06
CA ARG A 29 2.08 -21.38 12.35
C ARG A 29 2.83 -20.05 12.24
N TYR A 30 3.55 -19.86 11.13
CA TYR A 30 4.43 -18.70 10.92
C TYR A 30 3.89 -17.80 9.81
N GLY A 31 4.09 -16.50 9.97
CA GLY A 31 3.92 -15.51 8.91
C GLY A 31 5.26 -14.99 8.38
N SER A 32 5.19 -14.12 7.37
CA SER A 32 6.34 -13.42 6.79
C SER A 32 6.03 -11.94 6.70
N CYS A 33 6.76 -11.12 7.45
CA CYS A 33 6.57 -9.69 7.57
C CYS A 33 7.67 -8.94 6.82
N CYS A 34 7.30 -7.92 6.06
CA CYS A 34 8.22 -6.95 5.47
C CYS A 34 7.49 -5.64 5.20
N VAL A 35 8.26 -4.56 5.04
CA VAL A 35 7.74 -3.28 4.57
C VAL A 35 7.14 -3.47 3.17
N GLU A 36 6.00 -2.83 2.91
CA GLU A 36 5.24 -2.95 1.67
C GLU A 36 4.89 -1.56 1.12
N MET A 37 4.96 -1.43 -0.21
CA MET A 37 4.55 -0.23 -0.93
C MET A 37 3.55 -0.62 -2.00
N ASP A 38 2.28 -0.39 -1.72
CA ASP A 38 1.21 -0.60 -2.67
C ASP A 38 1.17 0.56 -3.66
N ILE A 39 1.88 0.38 -4.77
CA ILE A 39 1.84 1.32 -5.89
C ILE A 39 0.42 1.42 -6.45
N TRP A 40 -0.31 0.30 -6.52
CA TRP A 40 -1.60 0.24 -7.19
C TRP A 40 -2.46 -0.94 -6.74
N GLU A 41 -3.35 -0.70 -5.80
CA GLU A 41 -4.49 -1.57 -5.52
C GLU A 41 -5.71 -1.00 -6.22
N ALA A 42 -6.30 -1.73 -7.16
CA ALA A 42 -7.42 -1.20 -7.91
C ALA A 42 -8.30 -2.26 -8.55
N ASN A 43 -9.53 -1.82 -8.85
CA ASN A 43 -10.39 -2.43 -9.85
C ASN A 43 -10.98 -1.30 -10.72
N ARG A 44 -12.05 -1.59 -11.47
CA ARG A 44 -12.70 -0.58 -12.34
C ARG A 44 -13.50 0.50 -11.58
N ARG A 45 -13.63 0.40 -10.25
CA ARG A 45 -14.50 1.28 -9.44
C ARG A 45 -13.73 2.12 -8.44
N ALA A 46 -12.61 1.61 -7.96
CA ALA A 46 -11.81 2.27 -6.93
C ALA A 46 -10.33 1.94 -7.12
N THR A 47 -9.49 2.80 -6.56
CA THR A 47 -8.05 2.60 -6.47
C THR A 47 -7.51 3.25 -5.20
N ALA A 48 -6.48 2.62 -4.61
CA ALA A 48 -5.67 3.16 -3.54
C ALA A 48 -4.17 3.02 -3.89
N PHE A 49 -3.37 3.82 -3.20
CA PHE A 49 -1.94 3.59 -3.06
C PHE A 49 -1.54 3.83 -1.62
N THR A 50 -0.70 2.95 -1.09
CA THR A 50 -0.59 2.78 0.35
C THR A 50 0.84 2.34 0.73
N PRO A 51 1.61 3.15 1.46
CA PRO A 51 2.80 2.68 2.13
C PRO A 51 2.41 1.96 3.44
N HIS A 52 3.04 0.82 3.70
CA HIS A 52 2.90 0.00 4.89
C HIS A 52 4.26 -0.16 5.58
N SER A 53 4.41 0.48 6.74
CA SER A 53 5.67 0.45 7.50
C SER A 53 5.75 -0.74 8.44
N CYS A 54 6.97 -1.20 8.72
CA CYS A 54 7.22 -2.23 9.72
C CYS A 54 8.41 -1.89 10.59
N ASN A 55 8.35 -2.30 11.87
CA ASN A 55 9.46 -2.24 12.81
C ASN A 55 10.41 -3.44 12.63
N VAL A 56 10.72 -3.78 11.37
CA VAL A 56 11.73 -4.76 10.96
C VAL A 56 12.45 -4.20 9.73
N THR A 57 13.72 -4.54 9.59
CA THR A 57 14.60 -4.00 8.54
C THR A 57 14.81 -4.95 7.36
N GLU A 58 14.21 -6.13 7.40
CA GLU A 58 14.30 -7.17 6.37
C GLU A 58 13.10 -8.13 6.47
N ALA A 59 12.94 -8.99 5.46
CA ALA A 59 11.91 -10.02 5.47
C ALA A 59 12.08 -10.92 6.71
N THR A 60 11.08 -10.88 7.60
CA THR A 60 11.15 -11.45 8.93
C THR A 60 10.05 -12.48 9.13
N ARG A 61 10.43 -13.70 9.52
CA ARG A 61 9.46 -14.70 9.97
C ARG A 61 8.88 -14.29 11.32
N CYS A 62 7.56 -14.26 11.45
CA CYS A 62 6.85 -13.99 12.71
C CYS A 62 6.15 -15.25 13.25
N GLU A 63 5.87 -15.28 14.55
CA GLU A 63 4.90 -16.18 15.18
C GLU A 63 4.14 -15.45 16.29
N GLY A 64 2.93 -15.94 16.61
CA GLY A 64 2.06 -15.32 17.63
C GLY A 64 1.76 -13.85 17.32
N THR A 65 1.65 -13.04 18.37
CA THR A 65 1.31 -11.61 18.30
C THR A 65 2.23 -10.79 17.39
N ALA A 66 3.47 -11.22 17.19
CA ALA A 66 4.38 -10.54 16.25
C ALA A 66 3.84 -10.51 14.80
N CYS A 67 2.98 -11.46 14.42
CA CYS A 67 2.31 -11.47 13.11
C CYS A 67 1.09 -10.53 13.04
N GLY A 68 0.57 -10.10 14.19
CA GLY A 68 -0.63 -9.28 14.31
C GLY A 68 -1.86 -9.95 13.69
N ASP A 69 -2.16 -11.20 14.03
CA ASP A 69 -3.23 -11.98 13.40
C ASP A 69 -4.61 -11.33 13.62
N ASP A 70 -5.34 -11.09 12.52
CA ASP A 70 -6.67 -10.47 12.57
C ASP A 70 -7.69 -11.41 13.25
N ALA A 71 -7.56 -12.74 13.06
CA ALA A 71 -8.44 -13.72 13.69
C ALA A 71 -8.26 -13.81 15.22
N ALA A 72 -7.09 -13.38 15.71
CA ALA A 72 -6.78 -13.26 17.13
C ALA A 72 -7.07 -11.85 17.70
N GLY A 73 -7.50 -10.90 16.86
CA GLY A 73 -7.71 -9.50 17.27
C GLY A 73 -6.42 -8.71 17.46
N GLU A 74 -5.28 -9.20 16.94
CA GLU A 74 -3.95 -8.65 17.18
C GLU A 74 -3.48 -7.70 16.05
N ARG A 75 -4.39 -7.26 15.17
CA ARG A 75 -4.10 -6.50 13.94
C ARG A 75 -3.06 -5.38 14.11
N PHE A 76 -3.11 -4.68 15.23
CA PHE A 76 -2.26 -3.51 15.53
C PHE A 76 -1.08 -3.82 16.46
N GLU A 77 -0.95 -5.08 16.91
CA GLU A 77 0.05 -5.53 17.87
C GLU A 77 1.31 -6.12 17.21
N GLY A 78 1.19 -6.51 15.93
CA GLY A 78 2.27 -7.08 15.14
C GLY A 78 3.43 -6.12 14.83
N VAL A 79 4.45 -6.63 14.15
CA VAL A 79 5.62 -5.82 13.78
C VAL A 79 5.35 -4.84 12.64
N CYS A 80 4.29 -5.06 11.86
CA CYS A 80 3.93 -4.25 10.69
C CYS A 80 2.62 -3.49 10.91
N ASP A 81 2.50 -2.37 10.20
CA ASP A 81 1.24 -1.66 10.03
C ASP A 81 0.40 -2.32 8.94
N LYS A 82 -0.70 -2.94 9.35
CA LYS A 82 -1.63 -3.63 8.44
C LYS A 82 -2.61 -2.69 7.74
N ASN A 83 -2.84 -1.48 8.25
CA ASN A 83 -3.76 -0.53 7.62
C ASN A 83 -3.05 0.29 6.54
N GLY A 84 -1.82 0.72 6.82
CA GLY A 84 -1.09 1.64 5.96
C GLY A 84 -1.57 3.09 6.12
N CYS A 85 -0.98 3.97 5.32
CA CYS A 85 -1.43 5.34 5.12
C CYS A 85 -1.97 5.53 3.71
N ASP A 86 -3.22 5.11 3.46
CA ASP A 86 -3.77 5.04 2.11
C ASP A 86 -4.24 6.40 1.58
N PHE A 87 -4.05 6.58 0.27
CA PHE A 87 -4.77 7.61 -0.48
C PHE A 87 -5.75 6.94 -1.46
N GLN A 88 -7.02 6.94 -1.08
CA GLN A 88 -8.13 6.39 -1.85
C GLN A 88 -9.12 7.55 -2.14
N PRO A 89 -9.19 8.07 -3.39
CA PRO A 89 -9.97 9.28 -3.70
C PRO A 89 -11.44 9.24 -3.29
N TYR A 90 -12.11 8.10 -3.51
CA TYR A 90 -13.52 7.90 -3.18
C TYR A 90 -13.76 7.89 -1.66
N ARG A 91 -12.89 7.22 -0.89
CA ARG A 91 -12.89 7.17 0.58
C ARG A 91 -12.70 8.57 1.16
N LEU A 92 -11.89 9.38 0.48
CA LEU A 92 -11.57 10.76 0.85
C LEU A 92 -12.55 11.80 0.26
N GLY A 93 -13.66 11.35 -0.32
CA GLY A 93 -14.80 12.20 -0.71
C GLY A 93 -14.87 12.59 -2.19
N ASP A 94 -13.83 12.37 -3.00
CA ASP A 94 -13.92 12.57 -4.45
C ASP A 94 -14.45 11.31 -5.14
N THR A 95 -15.77 11.25 -5.26
CA THR A 95 -16.49 10.14 -5.89
C THR A 95 -16.55 10.24 -7.43
N SER A 96 -15.92 11.24 -8.02
CA SER A 96 -15.94 11.53 -9.46
C SER A 96 -14.57 11.39 -10.14
N PHE A 97 -13.50 11.15 -9.37
CA PHE A 97 -12.15 11.09 -9.91
C PHE A 97 -11.86 9.83 -10.74
N TYR A 98 -12.15 8.64 -10.21
CA TYR A 98 -11.75 7.37 -10.81
C TYR A 98 -12.94 6.43 -10.94
N GLY A 99 -13.25 5.98 -12.16
CA GLY A 99 -14.37 5.07 -12.40
C GLY A 99 -14.67 4.81 -13.87
N ALA A 100 -15.64 3.94 -14.13
CA ALA A 100 -15.96 3.51 -15.48
C ALA A 100 -16.83 4.55 -16.22
N GLY A 101 -16.28 5.17 -17.26
CA GLY A 101 -16.98 6.05 -18.18
C GLY A 101 -16.39 7.45 -18.24
N ALA A 102 -16.71 8.18 -19.32
CA ALA A 102 -16.19 9.52 -19.60
C ALA A 102 -16.61 10.60 -18.59
N GLY A 103 -17.50 10.29 -17.64
CA GLY A 103 -17.88 11.19 -16.55
C GLY A 103 -16.85 11.27 -15.42
N PHE A 104 -15.88 10.36 -15.38
CA PHE A 104 -14.79 10.37 -14.41
C PHE A 104 -13.54 11.07 -14.97
N ALA A 105 -12.75 11.71 -14.10
CA ALA A 105 -11.48 12.31 -14.51
C ALA A 105 -10.51 11.25 -15.09
N ILE A 106 -10.54 10.05 -14.51
CA ILE A 106 -9.87 8.83 -14.95
C ILE A 106 -10.92 7.80 -15.34
N ASP A 107 -11.09 7.59 -16.65
CA ASP A 107 -12.05 6.63 -17.21
C ASP A 107 -11.46 5.22 -17.26
N THR A 108 -11.86 4.35 -16.33
CA THR A 108 -11.32 2.99 -16.21
C THR A 108 -11.77 2.04 -17.33
N THR A 109 -12.60 2.49 -18.28
CA THR A 109 -12.90 1.71 -19.49
C THR A 109 -11.76 1.77 -20.52
N GLN A 110 -10.76 2.62 -20.27
CA GLN A 110 -9.60 2.84 -21.13
C GLN A 110 -8.28 2.64 -20.37
N LYS A 111 -7.18 2.52 -21.11
CA LYS A 111 -5.85 2.29 -20.51
C LYS A 111 -5.40 3.44 -19.60
N VAL A 112 -5.09 3.04 -18.37
CA VAL A 112 -4.35 3.70 -17.28
C VAL A 112 -2.86 3.91 -17.53
N THR A 113 -2.26 5.09 -17.55
CA THR A 113 -0.85 5.22 -17.14
C THR A 113 -0.80 5.83 -15.75
N VAL A 114 -0.24 5.12 -14.79
CA VAL A 114 -0.11 5.55 -13.39
C VAL A 114 1.35 5.92 -13.17
N VAL A 115 1.58 7.07 -12.55
CA VAL A 115 2.91 7.56 -12.18
C VAL A 115 2.92 7.78 -10.68
N THR A 116 3.84 7.12 -9.99
CA THR A 116 4.11 7.33 -8.57
C THR A 116 5.51 7.91 -8.44
N GLN A 117 5.64 9.04 -7.75
CA GLN A 117 6.90 9.71 -7.50
C GLN A 117 7.20 9.62 -6.01
N PHE A 118 8.44 9.27 -5.68
CA PHE A 118 8.97 9.27 -4.32
C PHE A 118 9.89 10.47 -4.19
N LEU A 119 9.42 11.51 -3.51
CA LEU A 119 10.12 12.79 -3.41
C LEU A 119 10.87 12.87 -2.09
N THR A 120 12.15 13.16 -2.19
CA THR A 120 13.05 13.33 -1.05
C THR A 120 13.17 14.81 -0.69
N HIS A 121 13.48 15.08 0.58
CA HIS A 121 13.48 16.45 1.13
C HIS A 121 14.43 17.42 0.39
N ASP A 122 15.51 16.89 -0.20
CA ASP A 122 16.53 17.65 -0.93
C ASP A 122 16.56 17.33 -2.45
N GLY A 123 15.68 16.44 -2.91
CA GLY A 123 15.59 16.02 -4.31
C GLY A 123 16.74 15.12 -4.78
N THR A 124 17.48 14.49 -3.86
CA THR A 124 18.54 13.52 -4.15
C THR A 124 18.11 12.09 -3.85
N ASP A 125 18.86 11.10 -4.35
CA ASP A 125 18.59 9.68 -4.11
C ASP A 125 18.89 9.24 -2.66
N ASP A 126 19.68 10.02 -1.92
CA ASP A 126 20.12 9.74 -0.55
C ASP A 126 19.32 10.52 0.52
N GLY A 127 18.44 11.44 0.10
CA GLY A 127 17.64 12.25 1.00
C GLY A 127 16.42 11.51 1.55
N ASP A 128 15.99 11.89 2.75
CA ASP A 128 14.78 11.32 3.38
C ASP A 128 13.52 11.52 2.50
N LEU A 129 12.69 10.49 2.33
CA LEU A 129 11.39 10.54 1.68
C LEU A 129 10.44 11.42 2.50
N VAL A 130 9.81 12.38 1.81
CA VAL A 130 8.88 13.33 2.41
C VAL A 130 7.50 13.34 1.76
N GLU A 131 7.39 12.82 0.54
CA GLU A 131 6.12 12.82 -0.19
C GLU A 131 6.07 11.66 -1.19
N ILE A 132 4.95 10.93 -1.18
CA ILE A 132 4.58 10.02 -2.27
C ILE A 132 3.49 10.70 -3.10
N ARG A 133 3.86 11.11 -4.32
CA ARG A 133 2.99 11.85 -5.23
C ARG A 133 2.44 10.95 -6.33
N ARG A 134 1.19 11.20 -6.71
CA ARG A 134 0.49 10.47 -7.76
C ARG A 134 0.14 11.38 -8.94
N LEU A 135 0.39 10.87 -10.15
CA LEU A 135 -0.11 11.45 -11.40
C LEU A 135 -0.67 10.34 -12.30
N TYR A 136 -1.51 10.73 -13.24
CA TYR A 136 -2.09 9.83 -14.24
C TYR A 136 -1.90 10.40 -15.64
N LYS A 137 -1.76 9.52 -16.63
CA LYS A 137 -1.84 9.89 -18.04
C LYS A 137 -2.85 8.99 -18.75
N GLN A 138 -3.84 9.60 -19.38
CA GLN A 138 -4.89 8.90 -20.11
C GLN A 138 -5.24 9.70 -21.37
N ALA A 139 -5.41 9.05 -22.52
CA ALA A 139 -5.78 9.74 -23.77
C ALA A 139 -4.92 10.99 -24.10
N GLY A 140 -3.62 10.94 -23.77
CA GLY A 140 -2.68 12.05 -23.99
C GLY A 140 -2.71 13.18 -22.96
N ARG A 141 -3.72 13.25 -22.07
CA ARG A 141 -3.76 14.23 -20.96
C ARG A 141 -3.00 13.73 -19.75
N LEU A 142 -2.23 14.63 -19.13
CA LEU A 142 -1.72 14.47 -17.78
C LEU A 142 -2.79 14.95 -16.80
N VAL A 143 -3.07 14.15 -15.77
CA VAL A 143 -4.09 14.40 -14.76
C VAL A 143 -3.41 14.26 -13.40
N ALA A 144 -3.49 15.31 -12.57
CA ALA A 144 -2.99 15.27 -11.20
C ALA A 144 -3.88 14.36 -10.32
N ASN A 145 -3.34 13.86 -9.22
CA ASN A 145 -4.19 13.27 -8.17
C ASN A 145 -5.22 14.31 -7.68
N PRO A 146 -6.43 13.91 -7.27
CA PRO A 146 -7.39 14.88 -6.77
C PRO A 146 -6.88 15.40 -5.42
N ALA A 147 -7.15 16.67 -5.16
CA ALA A 147 -6.92 17.24 -3.86
C ALA A 147 -8.18 17.09 -3.00
N VAL A 148 -8.00 16.57 -1.80
CA VAL A 148 -9.06 16.27 -0.83
C VAL A 148 -8.87 17.11 0.42
N GLU A 149 -9.98 17.45 1.08
CA GLU A 149 -9.95 18.19 2.35
C GLU A 149 -10.12 17.21 3.51
N VAL A 150 -9.08 17.08 4.33
CA VAL A 150 -9.14 16.28 5.57
C VAL A 150 -9.51 17.24 6.70
N VAL A 151 -10.62 16.98 7.39
CA VAL A 151 -11.11 17.84 8.48
C VAL A 151 -10.03 17.97 9.55
N GLY A 152 -9.64 19.21 9.87
CA GLY A 152 -8.55 19.50 10.83
C GLY A 152 -7.13 19.26 10.30
N GLY A 153 -6.98 18.67 9.11
CA GLY A 153 -5.70 18.41 8.45
C GLY A 153 -5.40 19.29 7.23
N GLY A 154 -6.41 19.96 6.68
CA GLY A 154 -6.27 20.81 5.49
C GLY A 154 -6.34 20.04 4.18
N ARG A 155 -5.89 20.68 3.11
CA ARG A 155 -5.94 20.18 1.74
C ARG A 155 -4.72 19.33 1.41
N HIS A 156 -4.95 18.12 0.89
CA HIS A 156 -3.89 17.16 0.51
C HIS A 156 -4.16 16.54 -0.85
N ASP A 157 -3.13 16.32 -1.66
CA ASP A 157 -3.19 15.62 -2.95
C ASP A 157 -2.16 14.49 -3.08
N SER A 158 -1.44 14.21 -1.99
CA SER A 158 -0.30 13.29 -1.91
C SER A 158 -0.21 12.72 -0.50
N ILE A 159 0.59 11.65 -0.35
CA ILE A 159 0.85 11.08 0.96
C ILE A 159 2.07 11.79 1.55
N THR A 160 1.88 12.43 2.70
CA THR A 160 2.92 13.06 3.52
C THR A 160 2.70 12.64 4.98
N SER A 161 3.67 12.84 5.87
CA SER A 161 3.47 12.56 7.30
C SER A 161 2.30 13.37 7.89
N GLY A 162 2.09 14.60 7.41
CA GLY A 162 0.95 15.45 7.81
C GLY A 162 -0.39 14.89 7.33
N PHE A 163 -0.46 14.41 6.09
CA PHE A 163 -1.65 13.72 5.57
C PHE A 163 -1.94 12.46 6.40
N CYS A 164 -0.94 11.61 6.66
CA CYS A 164 -1.12 10.38 7.44
C CYS A 164 -1.61 10.65 8.86
N ALA A 165 -1.06 11.66 9.53
CA ALA A 165 -1.53 12.05 10.85
C ALA A 165 -2.98 12.55 10.82
N ALA A 166 -3.35 13.31 9.79
CA ALA A 166 -4.69 13.85 9.65
C ALA A 166 -5.73 12.76 9.33
N THR A 167 -5.43 11.82 8.42
CA THR A 167 -6.35 10.73 8.08
C THR A 167 -6.48 9.72 9.21
N ALA A 168 -5.39 9.42 9.92
CA ALA A 168 -5.44 8.60 11.13
C ALA A 168 -6.38 9.20 12.18
N ALA A 169 -6.29 10.51 12.43
CA ALA A 169 -7.19 11.20 13.36
C ALA A 169 -8.64 11.30 12.85
N LEU A 170 -8.84 11.44 11.54
CA LEU A 170 -10.18 11.53 10.94
C LEU A 170 -10.93 10.19 11.01
N PHE A 171 -10.27 9.10 10.64
CA PHE A 171 -10.89 7.78 10.56
C PHE A 171 -10.88 7.02 11.88
N ASP A 172 -9.90 7.31 12.75
CA ASP A 172 -9.73 6.65 14.05
C ASP A 172 -9.78 5.11 13.94
N ASP A 173 -9.19 4.58 12.86
CA ASP A 173 -9.28 3.16 12.46
C ASP A 173 -8.16 2.29 13.05
N GLY A 174 -7.37 2.85 13.96
CA GLY A 174 -6.26 2.18 14.62
C GLY A 174 -4.98 2.08 13.79
N THR A 175 -4.91 2.66 12.58
CA THR A 175 -3.68 2.67 11.78
C THR A 175 -2.48 3.14 12.61
N ASN A 176 -1.36 2.43 12.48
CA ASN A 176 -0.16 2.69 13.26
C ASN A 176 1.07 2.95 12.36
N TYR A 177 0.85 3.32 11.10
CA TYR A 177 1.87 3.69 10.11
C TYR A 177 3.03 4.52 10.67
N LEU A 178 2.72 5.67 11.26
CA LEU A 178 3.70 6.59 11.82
C LEU A 178 4.42 5.98 13.03
N ALA A 179 3.73 5.17 13.84
CA ALA A 179 4.33 4.49 14.99
C ALA A 179 5.24 3.31 14.58
N LYS A 180 5.05 2.74 13.39
CA LYS A 180 5.92 1.71 12.79
C LYS A 180 7.07 2.29 11.96
N GLY A 181 7.33 3.59 12.07
CA GLY A 181 8.47 4.27 11.47
C GLY A 181 8.14 5.09 10.22
N GLY A 182 6.89 5.06 9.72
CA GLY A 182 6.44 5.86 8.59
C GLY A 182 7.42 5.85 7.41
N PHE A 183 7.76 7.04 6.89
CA PHE A 183 8.71 7.16 5.78
C PHE A 183 10.12 6.69 6.10
N ALA A 184 10.60 6.77 7.34
CA ALA A 184 11.92 6.25 7.68
C ALA A 184 12.00 4.71 7.49
N SER A 185 10.91 3.99 7.79
CA SER A 185 10.80 2.55 7.51
C SER A 185 10.75 2.27 6.00
N MET A 186 10.05 3.13 5.23
CA MET A 186 10.02 3.03 3.77
C MET A 186 11.39 3.31 3.13
N ASP A 187 12.12 4.31 3.60
CA ASP A 187 13.46 4.66 3.11
C ASP A 187 14.47 3.54 3.36
N ASP A 188 14.45 2.97 4.57
CA ASP A 188 15.27 1.81 4.88
C ASP A 188 14.99 0.65 3.90
N ALA A 189 13.73 0.38 3.57
CA ALA A 189 13.35 -0.63 2.59
C ALA A 189 13.76 -0.27 1.15
N HIS A 190 13.54 0.97 0.71
CA HIS A 190 13.93 1.44 -0.62
C HIS A 190 15.45 1.38 -0.82
N SER A 191 16.24 1.77 0.18
CA SER A 191 17.71 1.75 0.13
C SER A 191 18.29 0.33 -0.07
N LYS A 192 17.56 -0.69 0.39
CA LYS A 192 17.92 -2.11 0.22
C LYS A 192 17.40 -2.71 -1.08
N GLY A 193 16.50 -2.00 -1.76
CA GLY A 193 15.79 -2.47 -2.93
C GLY A 193 14.55 -3.30 -2.56
N MET A 194 13.43 -2.97 -3.21
CA MET A 194 12.18 -3.72 -3.10
C MET A 194 11.93 -4.52 -4.38
N VAL A 195 11.23 -5.64 -4.27
CA VAL A 195 10.87 -6.48 -5.41
C VAL A 195 9.50 -6.06 -5.96
N PRO A 196 9.36 -5.79 -7.27
CA PRO A 196 8.06 -5.50 -7.85
C PRO A 196 7.17 -6.75 -7.86
N ALA A 197 5.96 -6.62 -7.33
CA ALA A 197 4.93 -7.66 -7.38
C ALA A 197 3.81 -7.27 -8.36
N MET A 198 3.31 -8.25 -9.11
CA MET A 198 2.12 -8.10 -9.97
C MET A 198 1.19 -9.27 -9.69
N ASN A 199 -0.02 -8.98 -9.24
CA ASN A 199 -1.01 -9.98 -8.92
C ASN A 199 -2.41 -9.55 -9.43
N HIS A 200 -3.32 -10.51 -9.50
CA HIS A 200 -4.75 -10.28 -9.66
C HIS A 200 -5.44 -11.30 -8.78
N THR A 201 -6.08 -10.81 -7.72
CA THR A 201 -6.64 -11.62 -6.65
C THR A 201 -8.09 -11.22 -6.39
N TYR A 202 -8.77 -12.07 -5.64
CA TYR A 202 -10.03 -11.74 -4.99
C TYR A 202 -9.81 -11.94 -3.49
N ASP A 203 -10.29 -11.01 -2.68
CA ASP A 203 -10.26 -11.15 -1.23
C ASP A 203 -11.34 -12.15 -0.80
N SER A 204 -10.92 -13.25 -0.19
CA SER A 204 -11.86 -14.28 0.28
C SER A 204 -12.83 -13.78 1.35
N GLY A 205 -12.57 -12.61 1.95
CA GLY A 205 -13.35 -12.06 3.04
C GLY A 205 -13.14 -12.85 4.34
N HIS A 206 -12.96 -12.13 5.43
CA HIS A 206 -13.17 -12.65 6.77
C HIS A 206 -14.40 -11.92 7.33
N GLU A 207 -15.57 -12.55 7.25
CA GLU A 207 -16.73 -12.20 8.08
C GLU A 207 -16.57 -12.81 9.48
#